data_AF-A0A6V7M1E3-F1
#
_entry.id   AF-A0A6V7M1E3-F1
#
_cell.length_a   1.000
_cell.length_b   1.000
_cell.length_c   1.000
_cell.angle_alpha   90.00
_cell.angle_beta   90.00
_cell.angle_gamma   90.00
#
_symmetry.space_group_name_H-M   'P 1'
#
loop_
_entity.id
_entity.type
_entity.pdbx_description
1 polymer ?
#
loop_
_entity_poly.entity_id
_entity_poly.type
_entity_poly.pdbx_seq_one_letter_code
_entity_poly.pdbx_strand_id
1 'polypeptide(L)' 'LHELIPSVATCIVSRQLCMRPDMDNHWALRDFASRLMGQICRNFNTSTNNVQTRTTRMFSQALTKNSQ' A
#
# COMPACT_ATOMS: atom_id res chain seq x y z
N LEU A 1 9.99 3.07 -9.86
CA LEU A 1 9.56 3.19 -8.44
C LEU A 1 8.27 3.98 -8.28
N HIS A 2 8.16 5.18 -8.86
CA HIS A 2 6.94 5.99 -8.76
C HIS A 2 5.67 5.32 -9.32
N GLU A 3 5.79 4.46 -10.33
CA GLU A 3 4.67 3.68 -10.88
C GLU A 3 4.39 2.38 -10.10
N LEU A 4 5.39 1.84 -9.41
CA LEU A 4 5.25 0.60 -8.64
C LEU A 4 4.56 0.84 -7.28
N ILE A 5 4.94 1.91 -6.59
CA ILE A 5 4.35 2.30 -5.29
C ILE A 5 2.81 2.38 -5.34
N PRO A 6 2.16 3.05 -6.31
CA PRO A 6 0.69 3.10 -6.36
C PRO A 6 0.04 1.74 -6.61
N SER A 7 0.66 0.87 -7.42
CA SER A 7 0.14 -0.50 -7.63
C SER A 7 0.22 -1.33 -6.34
N VAL A 8 1.36 -1.29 -5.64
CA VAL A 8 1.50 -1.98 -4.33
C VAL A 8 0.57 -1.38 -3.28
N ALA A 9 0.39 -0.06 -3.27
CA ALA A 9 -0.57 0.60 -2.39
C ALA A 9 -2.00 0.13 -2.67
N THR A 10 -2.38 -0.04 -3.93
CA THR A 10 -3.71 -0.56 -4.32
C THR A 10 -3.92 -1.99 -3.79
N CYS A 11 -2.89 -2.83 -3.83
CA CYS A 11 -2.92 -4.17 -3.21
C CYS A 11 -3.16 -4.14 -1.70
N ILE A 12 -2.80 -3.04 -1.01
CA ILE A 12 -2.95 -2.89 0.45
C ILE A 12 -4.31 -2.28 0.81
N VAL A 13 -4.72 -1.20 0.14
CA VAL A 13 -5.87 -0.37 0.58
C VAL A 13 -7.09 -0.42 -0.33
N SER A 14 -7.06 -1.11 -1.47
CA SER A 14 -8.24 -1.19 -2.35
C SER A 14 -9.43 -1.83 -1.61
N ARG A 15 -10.64 -1.33 -1.87
CA ARG A 15 -11.89 -1.90 -1.33
C ARG A 15 -12.21 -3.25 -1.95
N GLN A 16 -11.84 -3.44 -3.22
CA GLN A 16 -12.05 -4.68 -3.94
C GLN A 16 -10.75 -5.08 -4.65
N LEU A 17 -10.26 -6.28 -4.33
CA LEU A 17 -9.04 -6.88 -4.91
C LEU A 17 -9.32 -8.11 -5.76
N CYS A 18 -10.50 -8.69 -5.57
CA CYS A 18 -10.93 -9.92 -6.17
C CYS A 18 -12.43 -9.86 -6.43
N MET A 19 -12.91 -10.71 -7.33
CA MET A 19 -14.34 -10.79 -7.66
C MET A 19 -15.14 -11.52 -6.59
N ARG A 20 -14.50 -12.39 -5.80
CA ARG A 20 -15.13 -13.20 -4.74
C ARG A 20 -14.33 -13.12 -3.43
N PRO A 21 -14.52 -12.07 -2.61
CA PRO A 21 -13.73 -11.86 -1.39
C PRO A 21 -13.85 -12.99 -0.36
N ASP A 22 -14.96 -13.74 -0.36
CA ASP A 22 -15.19 -14.86 0.57
C ASP A 22 -14.44 -16.15 0.17
N MET A 23 -14.00 -16.25 -1.09
CA MET A 23 -13.30 -17.42 -1.62
C MET A 23 -11.81 -17.13 -1.86
N ASP A 24 -11.48 -15.91 -2.27
CA ASP A 24 -10.13 -15.52 -2.64
C ASP A 24 -9.33 -15.05 -1.41
N ASN A 25 -8.12 -15.58 -1.22
CA ASN A 25 -7.22 -15.23 -0.11
C ASN A 25 -6.54 -13.86 -0.30
N HIS A 26 -7.35 -12.81 -0.39
CA HIS A 26 -6.90 -11.43 -0.55
C HIS A 26 -6.16 -10.90 0.69
N TRP A 27 -6.33 -11.52 1.86
CA TRP A 27 -5.59 -11.18 3.08
C TRP A 27 -4.10 -11.50 2.97
N ALA A 28 -3.74 -12.66 2.42
CA ALA A 28 -2.33 -13.01 2.18
C ALA A 28 -1.67 -12.03 1.19
N LEU A 29 -2.40 -11.61 0.15
CA LEU A 29 -1.92 -10.58 -0.79
C LEU A 29 -1.68 -9.24 -0.08
N ARG A 30 -2.61 -8.81 0.79
CA ARG A 30 -2.46 -7.56 1.56
C ARG A 30 -1.24 -7.63 2.49
N ASP A 31 -1.05 -8.74 3.22
CA ASP A 31 0.12 -8.91 4.11
C ASP A 31 1.43 -8.86 3.31
N PHE A 32 1.52 -9.61 2.21
CA PHE A 32 2.69 -9.58 1.33
C PHE A 32 2.97 -8.18 0.78
N ALA A 33 1.94 -7.50 0.26
CA ALA A 33 2.08 -6.16 -0.29
C ALA A 33 2.53 -5.14 0.78
N SER A 34 2.04 -5.27 2.03
CA SER A 34 2.45 -4.41 3.14
C SER A 34 3.94 -4.57 3.49
N ARG A 35 4.43 -5.82 3.52
CA ARG A 35 5.85 -6.13 3.75
C ARG A 35 6.73 -5.61 2.62
N LEU A 36 6.28 -5.79 1.37
CA LEU A 36 6.95 -5.26 0.19
C LEU A 36 7.05 -3.72 0.25
N MET A 37 5.97 -3.03 0.64
CA MET A 37 6.00 -1.57 0.82
C MET A 37 6.98 -1.15 1.91
N GLY A 38 7.05 -1.90 3.01
CA GLY A 38 8.06 -1.70 4.06
C GLY A 38 9.49 -1.82 3.56
N GLN A 39 9.77 -2.83 2.72
CA GLN A 39 11.08 -3.00 2.08
C GLN A 39 11.38 -1.88 1.08
N ILE A 40 10.39 -1.45 0.29
CA ILE A 40 10.55 -0.32 -0.64
C ILE A 40 10.93 0.95 0.12
N CYS A 41 10.21 1.27 1.20
CA CYS A 41 10.53 2.43 2.03
C CYS A 41 11.92 2.31 2.64
N ARG A 42 12.31 1.13 3.15
CA ARG A 42 13.63 0.96 3.78
C ARG A 42 14.79 1.07 2.78
N ASN A 43 14.62 0.56 1.56
CA ASN A 43 15.71 0.46 0.59
C ASN A 43 15.83 1.70 -0.31
N PHE A 44 14.74 2.44 -0.53
CA PHE A 44 14.70 3.54 -1.49
C PHE A 44 14.35 4.90 -0.87
N ASN A 45 14.16 4.98 0.45
CA ASN A 45 13.99 6.27 1.12
C ASN A 45 15.31 7.04 1.19
N THR A 46 15.31 8.23 0.64
CA THR A 46 16.43 9.19 0.67
C THR A 46 15.89 10.57 1.00
N SER A 47 16.77 11.47 1.46
CA SER A 47 16.42 12.85 1.82
C SER A 47 15.85 13.66 0.64
N THR A 48 16.14 13.25 -0.59
CA THR A 48 15.69 13.92 -1.83
C THR A 48 14.36 13.37 -2.34
N ASN A 49 14.11 12.05 -2.28
CA ASN A 49 12.87 11.47 -2.80
C ASN A 49 11.74 11.40 -1.75
N ASN A 50 12.06 11.25 -0.46
CA ASN A 50 11.08 11.24 0.64
C ASN A 50 9.95 10.20 0.47
N VAL A 51 10.29 9.02 -0.06
CA VAL A 51 9.36 7.91 -0.33
C VAL A 51 8.54 7.53 0.90
N GLN A 52 9.17 7.46 2.07
CA GLN A 52 8.49 7.10 3.32
C GLN A 52 7.42 8.13 3.67
N THR A 53 7.75 9.43 3.64
CA THR A 53 6.80 10.51 3.93
C THR A 53 5.60 10.49 2.98
N ARG A 54 5.84 10.29 1.67
CA ARG A 54 4.75 10.21 0.67
C ARG A 54 3.84 9.01 0.93
N THR A 55 4.43 7.86 1.22
CA THR A 55 3.70 6.61 1.47
C THR A 55 2.87 6.68 2.75
N THR A 56 3.45 7.19 3.84
CA THR A 56 2.73 7.38 5.10
C THR A 56 1.55 8.34 4.93
N ARG A 57 1.75 9.49 4.27
CA ARG A 57 0.65 10.44 4.02
C ARG A 57 -0.50 9.81 3.22
N MET A 58 -0.18 9.05 2.18
CA MET A 58 -1.17 8.35 1.37
C MET A 58 -1.99 7.37 2.21
N PHE A 59 -1.36 6.55 3.05
CA PHE A 59 -2.08 5.63 3.93
C PHE A 59 -2.88 6.32 5.02
N SER A 60 -2.35 7.38 5.64
CA SER A 60 -3.10 8.19 6.60
C SER A 60 -4.37 8.77 5.98
N GLN A 61 -4.28 9.33 4.76
CA GLN A 61 -5.45 9.82 4.03
C GLN A 61 -6.46 8.72 3.71
N ALA A 62 -5.98 7.53 3.31
CA ALA A 62 -6.86 6.39 3.05
C ALA A 62 -7.60 5.91 4.31
N LEU A 63 -6.94 5.94 5.48
CA LEU A 63 -7.56 5.61 6.76
C LEU A 63 -8.62 6.64 7.15
N THR A 64 -8.30 7.94 7.08
CA THR A 64 -9.26 9.01 7.41
C THR A 64 -10.48 9.02 6.48
N LYS A 65 -10.31 8.69 5.19
CA LYS A 65 -11.42 8.57 4.24
C LYS A 65 -12.33 7.36 4.48
N ASN A 66 -11.87 6.33 5.20
CA ASN A 66 -12.74 5.20 5.57
C ASN A 66 -13.50 5.43 6.87
N SER A 67 -13.20 6.51 7.61
CA SER A 67 -13.91 6.90 8.85
C SER A 67 -15.02 7.95 8.64
N GLN A 68 -15.35 8.29 7.39
CA GLN A 68 -16.51 9.11 6.98
C GLN A 68 -17.42 8.28 6.10
#